data_AF-A0A934M1V8-F1
#
_entry.id   AF-A0A934M1V8-F1
#
_cell.length_a   1.000
_cell.length_b   1.000
_cell.length_c   1.000
_cell.angle_alpha   90.00
_cell.angle_beta   90.00
_cell.angle_gamma   90.00
#
_symmetry.space_group_name_H-M   'P 1'
#
loop_
_entity.id
_entity.type
_entity.pdbx_description
1 polymer ?
#
loop_
_entity_poly.entity_id
_entity_poly.type
_entity_poly.pdbx_seq_one_letter_code
_entity_poly.pdbx_strand_id
1 'polypeptide(L)' 'MTFLEFLKIKKKIETDGKNVFDFMDEYYDEYLAYLKQTKDGCAPKD' A
#
# COMPACT_ATOMS: atom_id res chain seq x y z
N MET A 1 3.70 2.91 6.72
CA MET A 1 3.84 1.98 5.59
C MET A 1 3.71 2.75 4.30
N THR A 2 4.79 2.85 3.55
CA THR A 2 4.82 3.49 2.23
C THR A 2 4.21 2.58 1.15
N PHE A 3 3.94 3.11 -0.04
CA PHE A 3 3.42 2.34 -1.17
C PHE A 3 4.37 1.20 -1.59
N LEU A 4 5.66 1.48 -1.74
CA LEU A 4 6.66 0.45 -2.09
C LEU A 4 6.79 -0.62 -1.00
N GLU A 5 6.71 -0.24 0.28
CA GLU A 5 6.65 -1.21 1.38
C GLU A 5 5.38 -2.05 1.36
N PHE A 6 4.23 -1.45 1.04
CA PHE A 6 2.98 -2.18 0.87
C PHE A 6 3.12 -3.24 -0.24
N LEU A 7 3.70 -2.88 -1.39
CA LEU A 7 3.98 -3.82 -2.47
C LEU A 7 4.94 -4.93 -2.03
N LYS A 8 6.01 -4.58 -1.32
CA LYS A 8 7.00 -5.57 -0.86
C LYS A 8 6.45 -6.51 0.21
N ILE A 9 5.65 -6.02 1.15
CA ILE A 9 5.17 -6.79 2.30
C ILE A 9 3.87 -7.53 1.98
N LYS A 10 2.90 -6.86 1.35
CA LYS A 10 1.57 -7.42 1.07
C LYS A 10 1.53 -8.18 -0.24
N LYS A 11 2.16 -7.64 -1.30
CA LYS A 11 2.16 -8.25 -2.63
C LYS A 11 3.40 -9.11 -2.91
N LYS A 12 4.43 -9.02 -2.06
CA LYS A 12 5.75 -9.66 -2.28
C LYS A 12 6.38 -9.29 -3.62
N ILE A 13 6.10 -8.07 -4.10
CA ILE A 13 6.67 -7.53 -5.33
C ILE A 13 8.06 -6.96 -5.01
N GLU A 14 9.06 -7.38 -5.78
CA GLU A 14 10.39 -6.78 -5.73
C GLU A 14 10.36 -5.45 -6.49
N THR A 15 10.45 -4.37 -5.72
CA THR A 15 10.42 -2.99 -6.21
C THR A 15 11.82 -2.37 -6.35
N ASP A 16 12.87 -3.16 -6.08
CA ASP A 16 14.26 -2.70 -6.16
C ASP A 16 14.65 -2.41 -7.62
N GLY A 17 15.18 -1.21 -7.87
CA GLY A 17 15.52 -0.76 -9.22
C GLY A 17 14.33 -0.48 -10.16
N LYS A 18 13.09 -0.64 -9.70
CA LYS A 18 11.87 -0.35 -10.48
C LYS A 18 11.32 1.03 -10.16
N ASN A 19 10.65 1.65 -11.11
CA ASN A 19 10.05 2.96 -10.89
C ASN A 19 8.72 2.82 -10.14
N VAL A 20 8.47 3.72 -9.19
CA VAL A 20 7.23 3.70 -8.41
C VAL A 20 6.00 3.88 -9.29
N PHE A 21 6.13 4.68 -10.36
CA PHE A 21 5.04 4.98 -11.29
C PHE A 21 4.53 3.75 -12.05
N ASP A 22 5.39 2.77 -12.35
CA ASP A 22 4.99 1.51 -13.00
C ASP A 22 3.97 0.73 -12.17
N PHE A 23 4.04 0.86 -10.84
CA PHE A 23 3.14 0.15 -9.94
C PHE A 23 1.95 0.99 -9.53
N MET A 24 2.03 2.33 -9.63
CA MET A 24 0.95 3.20 -9.18
C MET A 24 -0.34 2.95 -9.97
N ASP A 25 -0.26 2.75 -11.27
CA ASP A 25 -1.46 2.52 -12.09
C ASP A 25 -2.24 1.27 -11.66
N GLU A 26 -1.51 0.21 -11.30
CA GLU A 26 -2.10 -1.10 -10.98
C GLU A 26 -2.45 -1.28 -9.50
N TYR A 27 -1.62 -0.75 -8.59
CA TYR A 27 -1.72 -1.07 -7.16
C TYR A 27 -2.03 0.13 -6.26
N TYR A 28 -2.04 1.36 -6.78
CA TYR A 28 -2.26 2.54 -5.94
C TYR A 28 -3.66 2.56 -5.33
N ASP A 29 -4.68 2.13 -6.07
CA ASP A 29 -6.06 2.06 -5.56
C ASP A 29 -6.17 1.06 -4.39
N GLU A 30 -5.53 -0.10 -4.49
CA GLU A 30 -5.44 -1.07 -3.39
C GLU A 30 -4.68 -0.52 -2.18
N TYR A 31 -3.62 0.25 -2.41
CA TYR A 31 -2.89 0.91 -1.34
C TYR A 31 -3.76 1.96 -0.63
N LEU A 32 -4.54 2.75 -1.38
CA LEU A 32 -5.50 3.71 -0.80
C LEU A 32 -6.59 2.97 0.00
N ALA A 33 -7.12 1.86 -0.52
CA ALA A 33 -8.09 1.02 0.19
C ALA A 33 -7.51 0.42 1.48
N TYR A 34 -6.25 -0.02 1.44
CA TYR A 34 -5.51 -0.48 2.62
C TYR A 34 -5.34 0.64 3.64
N LEU A 35 -4.89 1.82 3.21
CA LEU A 35 -4.76 2.99 4.08
C LEU A 35 -6.10 3.36 4.74
N LYS A 36 -7.19 3.33 3.98
CA LYS A 36 -8.54 3.58 4.47
C LYS A 36 -8.97 2.54 5.50
N GLN A 37 -8.78 1.24 5.22
CA GLN A 37 -9.04 0.18 6.20
C GLN A 37 -8.18 0.29 7.46
N THR A 38 -6.91 0.68 7.34
CA THR A 38 -6.05 0.88 8.52
C THR A 38 -6.42 2.13 9.31
N LYS A 39 -7.00 3.16 8.67
CA LYS A 39 -7.53 4.34 9.37
C LYS A 39 -8.86 4.02 10.07
N ASP A 40 -9.78 3.33 9.40
CA ASP A 40 -11.04 2.89 10.00
C ASP A 40 -10.85 1.83 11.10
N GLY A 41 -9.83 0.97 10.95
CA GLY A 41 -9.44 -0.01 11.96
C GLY A 41 -8.72 0.58 13.18
N CYS A 42 -8.49 1.88 13.21
CA CYS A 42 -7.84 2.61 14.29
C CYS A 42 -8.71 3.77 14.80
N ALA A 43 -10.02 3.56 14.89
CA ALA A 43 -10.80 4.27 15.90
C ALA A 43 -10.66 3.47 17.20
N PRO A 44 -10.04 3.98 18.28
CA PRO A 44 -10.31 3.44 19.60
C PRO A 44 -11.83 3.52 19.79
N LYS A 45 -12.47 2.36 20.00
CA LYS A 45 -13.81 2.32 20.56
C LYS A 45 -13.68 2.87 21.99
N ASP A 46 -13.89 4.16 22.14
CA ASP A 46 -14.34 4.76 23.40
C ASP A 46 -15.84 4.50 23.55
#